data_AF-A0A1V1TL61-F1
#
_entry.id   AF-A0A1V1TL61-F1
#
_cell.length_a   1.000
_cell.length_b   1.000
_cell.length_c   1.000
_cell.angle_alpha   90.00
_cell.angle_beta   90.00
_cell.angle_gamma   90.00
#
_symmetry.space_group_name_H-M   'P 1'
#
loop_
_entity.id
_entity.type
_entity.pdbx_description
1 polymer ?
#
loop_
_entity_poly.entity_id
_entity_poly.type
_entity_poly.pdbx_seq_one_letter_code
_entity_poly.pdbx_strand_id
1 'polypeptide(L)'
;MTKTKKPSKGTRPYNALYVLIFAVASALAAWLMRIETGIKGIPVDFVELVDARTYPNGTPMRTRYTGIEAVDSGLLFLVAAFIAGPLAWDEGVRLQQLHFLVQFFGVIAVWNIEACRSRHSWKLVSFTGLFVLFYQTIAGAAIIPLYYLAYMVTSRSDSYYTSGRKVSLAHARGLLFSVAIGYLLPTLAMYTPGLSTSTLQFLVFLWQPSPGFVNILLFASSVLLSSAAPRSAKSPDVKHLKRVYAAAAVVCAINHFATLYVCATSSHPQLSFEYVFLPNRDLWMQSTTAGLHYIFQVDWWGCFIPTLLWAWVAVYDVHRLLLGSASAAQLVKWAVYVVGLTVALGPGGMLAVVWSWREDRLVMIESGVRGTLQKPKTA
;
A
#
# COMPACT_ATOMS: atom_id res chain seq x y z
N MET A 1 15.63 30.04 -30.32
CA MET A 1 14.80 30.38 -29.14
C MET A 1 13.51 29.58 -29.17
N THR A 2 13.47 28.45 -28.48
CA THR A 2 12.25 27.65 -28.32
C THR A 2 11.29 28.40 -27.40
N LYS A 3 10.12 28.82 -27.93
CA LYS A 3 9.03 29.39 -27.14
C LYS A 3 8.67 28.40 -26.02
N THR A 4 9.04 28.72 -24.78
CA THR A 4 8.53 28.06 -23.59
C THR A 4 7.02 28.28 -23.55
N LYS A 5 6.26 27.28 -24.04
CA LYS A 5 4.80 27.26 -23.94
C LYS A 5 4.45 27.46 -22.46
N LYS A 6 3.70 28.53 -22.15
CA LYS A 6 3.16 28.78 -20.81
C LYS A 6 2.48 27.49 -20.31
N PRO A 7 2.67 27.09 -19.04
CA PRO A 7 2.00 25.92 -18.48
C PRO A 7 0.48 26.06 -18.64
N SER A 8 -0.22 24.96 -18.95
CA SER A 8 -1.68 24.99 -19.03
C SER A 8 -2.23 25.39 -17.66
N LYS A 9 -3.08 26.42 -17.62
CA LYS A 9 -3.74 26.91 -16.40
C LYS A 9 -5.00 26.09 -16.10
N GLY A 10 -4.92 24.77 -16.23
CA GLY A 10 -6.02 23.86 -16.00
C GLY A 10 -6.00 23.26 -14.59
N THR A 11 -7.15 22.77 -14.15
CA THR A 11 -7.30 21.90 -12.98
C THR A 11 -7.96 20.60 -13.42
N ARG A 12 -7.70 19.52 -12.68
CA ARG A 12 -8.36 18.23 -12.89
C ARG A 12 -9.88 18.40 -12.74
N PRO A 13 -10.68 18.03 -13.75
CA PRO A 13 -12.13 18.00 -13.63
C PRO A 13 -12.59 17.07 -12.50
N TYR A 14 -13.69 17.42 -11.83
CA TYR A 14 -14.30 16.64 -10.75
C TYR A 14 -13.38 16.34 -9.55
N ASN A 15 -12.33 17.13 -9.33
CA ASN A 15 -11.41 16.91 -8.21
C ASN A 15 -12.10 16.88 -6.84
N ALA A 16 -13.14 17.71 -6.65
CA ALA A 16 -13.93 17.72 -5.42
C ALA A 16 -14.67 16.39 -5.20
N LEU A 17 -15.17 15.75 -6.26
CA LEU A 17 -15.81 14.45 -6.20
C LEU A 17 -14.81 13.36 -5.79
N TYR A 18 -13.61 13.33 -6.39
CA TYR A 18 -12.58 12.36 -5.99
C TYR A 18 -12.17 12.53 -4.52
N VAL A 19 -11.99 13.77 -4.07
CA VAL A 19 -11.71 14.09 -2.65
C VAL A 19 -12.84 13.59 -1.75
N LEU A 20 -14.10 13.84 -2.12
CA LEU A 20 -15.26 13.37 -1.36
C LEU A 20 -15.33 11.84 -1.30
N ILE A 21 -15.09 11.14 -2.42
CA ILE A 21 -15.09 9.67 -2.45
C ILE A 21 -14.04 9.10 -1.50
N PHE A 22 -12.82 9.66 -1.50
CA PHE A 22 -11.78 9.22 -0.58
C PHE A 22 -12.10 9.53 0.89
N ALA A 23 -12.70 10.69 1.17
CA ALA A 23 -13.15 11.04 2.52
C ALA A 23 -14.25 10.10 3.03
N VAL A 24 -15.26 9.80 2.20
CA VAL A 24 -16.34 8.87 2.53
C VAL A 24 -15.81 7.44 2.70
N ALA A 25 -14.90 7.00 1.83
CA ALA A 25 -14.28 5.68 1.95
C ALA A 25 -13.50 5.54 3.27
N SER A 26 -12.73 6.57 3.66
CA SER A 26 -12.04 6.63 4.95
C SER A 26 -13.02 6.55 6.13
N ALA A 27 -14.06 7.37 6.11
CA ALA A 27 -15.06 7.41 7.19
C ALA A 27 -15.84 6.09 7.31
N LEU A 28 -16.25 5.51 6.19
CA LEU A 28 -16.95 4.22 6.15
C LEU A 28 -16.06 3.09 6.67
N ALA A 29 -14.79 3.05 6.26
CA ALA A 29 -13.84 2.07 6.76
C ALA A 29 -13.61 2.20 8.28
N ALA A 30 -13.43 3.44 8.77
CA ALA A 30 -13.30 3.70 10.21
C ALA A 30 -14.56 3.27 10.98
N TRP A 31 -15.74 3.50 10.41
CA TRP A 31 -17.00 3.03 10.98
C TRP A 31 -17.02 1.51 11.10
N LEU A 32 -16.79 0.79 9.99
CA LEU A 32 -16.90 -0.67 9.94
C LEU A 32 -15.82 -1.38 10.76
N MET A 33 -14.60 -0.85 10.84
CA MET A 33 -13.48 -1.51 11.54
C MET A 33 -13.32 -1.13 13.00
N ARG A 34 -13.73 0.08 13.40
CA ARG A 34 -13.43 0.61 14.74
C ARG A 34 -14.67 1.01 15.52
N ILE A 35 -15.61 1.70 14.90
CA ILE A 35 -16.78 2.22 15.62
C ILE A 35 -17.82 1.11 15.83
N GLU A 36 -18.26 0.46 14.74
CA GLU A 36 -19.26 -0.62 14.81
C GLU A 36 -18.74 -1.79 15.65
N THR A 37 -17.52 -2.25 15.37
CA THR A 37 -16.87 -3.33 16.12
C THR A 37 -16.68 -2.98 17.59
N GLY A 38 -16.24 -1.75 17.90
CA GLY A 38 -16.10 -1.28 19.28
C GLY A 38 -17.43 -1.25 20.03
N ILE A 39 -18.51 -0.76 19.40
CA ILE A 39 -19.86 -0.75 20.01
C ILE A 39 -20.37 -2.17 20.25
N LYS A 40 -20.02 -3.11 19.37
CA LYS A 40 -20.47 -4.51 19.43
C LYS A 40 -19.53 -5.43 20.23
N GLY A 41 -18.45 -4.91 20.79
CA GLY A 41 -17.47 -5.73 21.54
C GLY A 41 -16.72 -6.72 20.66
N ILE A 42 -16.40 -6.35 19.42
CA ILE A 42 -15.67 -7.19 18.45
C ILE A 42 -14.22 -6.71 18.34
N PRO A 43 -13.23 -7.61 18.41
CA PRO A 43 -13.36 -9.05 18.60
C PRO A 43 -13.78 -9.43 20.04
N VAL A 44 -14.55 -10.52 20.16
CA VAL A 44 -15.00 -11.01 21.48
C VAL A 44 -13.82 -11.38 22.36
N ASP A 45 -13.94 -11.06 23.65
CA ASP A 45 -12.96 -11.30 24.71
C ASP A 45 -11.56 -10.68 24.47
N PHE A 46 -11.38 -9.84 23.44
CA PHE A 46 -10.05 -9.40 23.03
C PHE A 46 -9.34 -8.55 24.09
N VAL A 47 -10.07 -7.62 24.70
CA VAL A 47 -9.50 -6.74 25.74
C VAL A 47 -9.19 -7.55 26.98
N GLU A 48 -10.11 -8.44 27.37
CA GLU A 48 -9.97 -9.34 28.51
C GLU A 48 -8.76 -10.26 28.37
N LEU A 49 -8.54 -10.83 27.18
CA LEU A 49 -7.39 -11.68 26.87
C LEU A 49 -6.06 -10.91 26.90
N VAL A 50 -6.04 -9.68 26.37
CA VAL A 50 -4.87 -8.79 26.42
C VAL A 50 -4.54 -8.41 27.86
N ASP A 51 -5.54 -8.07 28.67
CA ASP A 51 -5.39 -7.73 30.09
C ASP A 51 -4.93 -8.93 30.91
N ALA A 52 -5.47 -10.12 30.62
CA ALA A 52 -5.05 -11.39 31.21
C ALA A 52 -3.65 -11.84 30.72
N ARG A 53 -3.13 -11.23 29.65
CA ARG A 53 -1.84 -11.55 29.02
C ARG A 53 -1.77 -12.99 28.53
N THR A 54 -2.89 -13.52 28.05
CA THR A 54 -3.03 -14.90 27.58
C THR A 54 -3.88 -14.94 26.32
N TYR A 55 -3.50 -15.81 25.38
CA TYR A 55 -4.28 -16.07 24.18
C TYR A 55 -5.48 -17.00 24.48
N PRO A 56 -6.47 -17.11 23.58
CA PRO A 56 -7.65 -17.97 23.80
C PRO A 56 -7.32 -19.43 24.14
N ASN A 57 -6.19 -19.93 23.65
CA ASN A 57 -5.71 -21.30 23.91
C ASN A 57 -4.87 -21.43 25.19
N GLY A 58 -4.80 -20.39 26.03
CA GLY A 58 -4.01 -20.35 27.27
C GLY A 58 -2.53 -20.06 27.09
N THR A 59 -2.05 -19.89 25.85
CA THR A 59 -0.63 -19.56 25.60
C THR A 59 -0.32 -18.16 26.16
N PRO A 60 0.78 -17.97 26.92
CA PRO A 60 1.12 -16.66 27.44
C PRO A 60 1.53 -15.69 26.32
N MET A 61 1.06 -14.45 26.44
CA MET A 61 1.51 -13.36 25.59
C MET A 61 2.88 -12.86 26.08
N ARG A 62 3.72 -12.42 25.14
CA ARG A 62 4.95 -11.71 25.46
C ARG A 62 4.59 -10.30 25.91
N THR A 63 4.99 -9.93 27.12
CA THR A 63 4.60 -8.64 27.74
C THR A 63 5.71 -7.60 27.74
N ARG A 64 6.96 -8.02 27.51
CA ARG A 64 8.14 -7.15 27.53
C ARG A 64 8.84 -7.17 26.17
N TYR A 65 8.84 -6.01 25.50
CA TYR A 65 9.46 -5.81 24.19
C TYR A 65 10.61 -4.82 24.28
N THR A 66 10.33 -3.63 24.79
CA THR A 66 11.26 -2.51 24.93
C THR A 66 11.70 -2.30 26.39
N GLY A 67 10.90 -2.77 27.34
CA GLY A 67 11.08 -2.49 28.76
C GLY A 67 10.45 -1.19 29.24
N ILE A 68 9.77 -0.44 28.37
CA ILE A 68 9.00 0.77 28.71
C ILE A 68 7.52 0.38 28.74
N GLU A 69 6.91 0.40 29.92
CA GLU A 69 5.56 -0.15 30.15
C GLU A 69 4.49 0.43 29.22
N ALA A 70 4.45 1.76 29.04
CA ALA A 70 3.47 2.39 28.18
C ALA A 70 3.61 1.97 26.70
N VAL A 71 4.86 1.79 26.24
CA VAL A 71 5.15 1.34 24.86
C VAL A 71 4.83 -0.14 24.71
N ASP A 72 5.24 -0.95 25.68
CA ASP A 72 5.02 -2.40 25.66
C ASP A 72 3.53 -2.75 25.76
N SER A 73 2.72 -1.95 26.45
CA SER A 73 1.26 -2.13 26.51
C SER A 73 0.59 -1.91 25.15
N GLY A 74 0.97 -0.85 24.43
CA GLY A 74 0.48 -0.62 23.07
C GLY A 74 0.96 -1.69 22.08
N LEU A 75 2.21 -2.12 22.19
CA LEU A 75 2.77 -3.19 21.36
C LEU A 75 2.12 -4.54 21.64
N LEU A 76 1.79 -4.84 22.90
CA LEU A 76 1.07 -6.06 23.28
C LEU A 76 -0.27 -6.16 22.55
N PHE A 77 -1.05 -5.07 22.56
CA PHE A 77 -2.33 -5.00 21.85
C PHE A 77 -2.16 -5.23 20.34
N LEU A 78 -1.16 -4.59 19.72
CA LEU A 78 -0.87 -4.76 18.30
C LEU A 78 -0.39 -6.17 17.96
N VAL A 79 0.50 -6.76 18.77
CA VAL A 79 0.97 -8.13 18.54
C VAL A 79 -0.20 -9.11 18.67
N ALA A 80 -1.03 -8.97 19.70
CA ALA A 80 -2.19 -9.83 19.89
C ALA A 80 -3.18 -9.77 18.71
N ALA A 81 -3.38 -8.58 18.11
CA ALA A 81 -4.24 -8.42 16.94
C ALA A 81 -3.69 -9.10 15.67
N PHE A 82 -2.36 -9.18 15.51
CA PHE A 82 -1.73 -9.66 14.28
C PHE A 82 -1.22 -11.11 14.35
N ILE A 83 -1.19 -11.74 15.51
CA ILE A 83 -0.48 -13.02 15.70
C ILE A 83 -1.20 -14.25 15.12
N ALA A 84 -2.52 -14.20 14.94
CA ALA A 84 -3.33 -15.36 14.56
C ALA A 84 -2.91 -15.97 13.21
N GLY A 85 -2.60 -15.14 12.21
CA GLY A 85 -2.10 -15.60 10.92
C GLY A 85 -0.69 -16.22 11.00
N PRO A 86 0.32 -15.52 11.55
CA PRO A 86 1.66 -16.06 11.82
C PRO A 86 1.66 -17.40 12.56
N LEU A 87 0.80 -17.56 13.57
CA LEU A 87 0.66 -18.82 14.32
C LEU A 87 -0.19 -19.89 13.62
N ALA A 88 -0.83 -19.54 12.50
CA ALA A 88 -1.71 -20.44 11.76
C ALA A 88 -2.82 -21.06 12.61
N TRP A 89 -3.40 -20.30 13.55
CA TRP A 89 -4.56 -20.77 14.33
C TRP A 89 -5.81 -20.98 13.49
N ASP A 90 -5.88 -20.27 12.37
CA ASP A 90 -6.88 -20.44 11.33
C ASP A 90 -6.17 -20.29 9.97
N GLU A 91 -6.34 -21.28 9.09
CA GLU A 91 -5.63 -21.32 7.81
C GLU A 91 -6.09 -20.23 6.86
N GLY A 92 -7.38 -19.89 6.89
CA GLY A 92 -7.98 -18.82 6.10
C GLY A 92 -7.49 -17.45 6.54
N VAL A 93 -7.43 -17.20 7.86
CA VAL A 93 -6.85 -15.97 8.43
C VAL A 93 -5.39 -15.82 8.04
N ARG A 94 -4.60 -16.90 8.16
CA ARG A 94 -3.20 -16.90 7.74
C ARG A 94 -3.06 -16.54 6.26
N LEU A 95 -3.85 -17.18 5.40
CA LEU A 95 -3.81 -16.93 3.96
C LEU A 95 -4.24 -15.50 3.62
N GLN A 96 -5.30 -15.00 4.26
CA GLN A 96 -5.83 -13.65 4.09
C GLN A 96 -4.80 -12.59 4.51
N GLN A 97 -4.22 -12.72 5.70
CA GLN A 97 -3.27 -11.73 6.21
C GLN A 97 -1.96 -11.76 5.40
N LEU A 98 -1.44 -12.94 5.06
CA LEU A 98 -0.26 -13.04 4.19
C LEU A 98 -0.55 -12.40 2.83
N HIS A 99 -1.69 -12.71 2.23
CA HIS A 99 -2.10 -12.10 0.97
C HIS A 99 -2.14 -10.57 1.10
N PHE A 100 -2.84 -10.06 2.11
CA PHE A 100 -2.98 -8.63 2.38
C PHE A 100 -1.63 -7.94 2.49
N LEU A 101 -0.80 -8.37 3.44
CA LEU A 101 0.43 -7.67 3.78
C LEU A 101 1.45 -7.72 2.63
N VAL A 102 1.49 -8.81 1.86
CA VAL A 102 2.35 -8.89 0.68
C VAL A 102 1.80 -8.04 -0.48
N GLN A 103 0.49 -7.96 -0.71
CA GLN A 103 -0.08 -7.00 -1.67
C GLN A 103 0.24 -5.54 -1.29
N PHE A 104 0.27 -5.26 0.01
CA PHE A 104 0.60 -3.93 0.54
C PHE A 104 2.02 -3.49 0.20
N PHE A 105 2.93 -4.41 -0.13
CA PHE A 105 4.27 -4.07 -0.63
C PHE A 105 4.21 -3.15 -1.85
N GLY A 106 3.23 -3.33 -2.74
CA GLY A 106 3.01 -2.44 -3.89
C GLY A 106 2.68 -1.00 -3.46
N VAL A 107 1.86 -0.85 -2.41
CA VAL A 107 1.50 0.45 -1.83
C VAL A 107 2.73 1.10 -1.22
N ILE A 108 3.48 0.38 -0.39
CA ILE A 108 4.72 0.87 0.24
C ILE A 108 5.74 1.33 -0.80
N ALA A 109 5.94 0.52 -1.85
CA ALA A 109 6.86 0.84 -2.93
C ALA A 109 6.46 2.15 -3.64
N VAL A 110 5.19 2.29 -4.01
CA VAL A 110 4.68 3.47 -4.71
C VAL A 110 4.70 4.72 -3.83
N TRP A 111 4.26 4.61 -2.57
CA TRP A 111 4.24 5.73 -1.63
C TRP A 111 5.64 6.28 -1.37
N ASN A 112 6.62 5.41 -1.16
CA ASN A 112 8.01 5.85 -0.96
C ASN A 112 8.60 6.51 -2.21
N ILE A 113 8.29 6.02 -3.41
CA ILE A 113 8.72 6.68 -4.64
C ILE A 113 8.07 8.07 -4.78
N GLU A 114 6.75 8.18 -4.55
CA GLU A 114 6.06 9.46 -4.62
C GLU A 114 6.60 10.43 -3.54
N ALA A 115 6.89 9.96 -2.33
CA ALA A 115 7.44 10.77 -1.25
C ALA A 115 8.83 11.36 -1.58
N CYS A 116 9.66 10.62 -2.31
CA CYS A 116 10.98 11.08 -2.71
C CYS A 116 11.00 12.03 -3.93
N ARG A 117 9.84 12.37 -4.53
CA ARG A 117 9.79 13.29 -5.67
C ARG A 117 10.01 14.73 -5.24
N SER A 118 10.78 15.49 -6.03
CA SER A 118 11.05 16.90 -5.74
C SER A 118 9.79 17.75 -5.56
N ARG A 119 8.74 17.52 -6.38
CA ARG A 119 7.46 18.27 -6.27
C ARG A 119 6.64 17.97 -5.02
N HIS A 120 6.95 16.89 -4.32
CA HIS A 120 6.27 16.51 -3.08
C HIS A 120 7.02 16.93 -1.83
N SER A 121 8.20 17.54 -1.97
CA SER A 121 8.96 18.05 -0.84
C SER A 121 8.08 18.94 0.05
N TRP A 122 8.01 18.59 1.35
CA TRP A 122 7.21 19.27 2.37
C TRP A 122 5.69 19.27 2.12
N LYS A 123 5.19 18.35 1.29
CA LYS A 123 3.74 18.09 1.15
C LYS A 123 3.35 16.94 2.06
N LEU A 124 2.08 16.88 2.45
CA LEU A 124 1.60 15.82 3.34
C LEU A 124 1.98 14.42 2.81
N VAL A 125 1.85 14.21 1.50
CA VAL A 125 2.21 12.95 0.81
C VAL A 125 3.69 12.53 0.88
N SER A 126 4.61 13.43 1.28
CA SER A 126 6.02 13.06 1.51
C SER A 126 6.30 12.50 2.90
N PHE A 127 5.40 12.70 3.86
CA PHE A 127 5.57 12.23 5.24
C PHE A 127 5.00 10.81 5.39
N THR A 128 5.52 9.85 4.62
CA THR A 128 5.07 8.44 4.67
C THR A 128 5.11 7.88 6.07
N GLY A 129 6.14 8.20 6.87
CA GLY A 129 6.23 7.77 8.28
C GLY A 129 5.05 8.19 9.15
N LEU A 130 4.45 9.35 8.89
CA LEU A 130 3.24 9.80 9.59
C LEU A 130 2.04 8.90 9.25
N PHE A 131 1.86 8.58 7.97
CA PHE A 131 0.81 7.66 7.56
C PHE A 131 1.03 6.26 8.11
N VAL A 132 2.29 5.78 8.14
CA VAL A 132 2.66 4.50 8.77
C VAL A 132 2.21 4.43 10.22
N LEU A 133 2.54 5.47 10.99
CA LEU A 133 2.14 5.54 12.39
C LEU A 133 0.63 5.40 12.55
N PHE A 134 -0.14 6.14 11.75
CA PHE A 134 -1.60 6.11 11.86
C PHE A 134 -2.24 4.85 11.33
N TYR A 135 -1.78 4.28 10.21
CA TYR A 135 -2.45 3.09 9.67
C TYR A 135 -2.12 1.83 10.48
N GLN A 136 -0.95 1.75 11.11
CA GLN A 136 -0.61 0.65 12.01
C GLN A 136 -1.39 0.69 13.32
N THR A 137 -1.74 1.89 13.82
CA THR A 137 -2.42 2.08 15.11
C THR A 137 -3.94 2.23 14.98
N ILE A 138 -4.42 2.84 13.90
CA ILE A 138 -5.85 3.09 13.66
C ILE A 138 -6.38 2.06 12.68
N ALA A 139 -6.10 2.14 11.38
CA ALA A 139 -6.47 1.13 10.39
C ALA A 139 -5.91 1.50 9.02
N GLY A 140 -5.44 0.53 8.24
CA GLY A 140 -5.09 0.70 6.82
C GLY A 140 -6.18 1.42 6.05
N ALA A 141 -7.38 0.86 6.09
CA ALA A 141 -8.54 1.26 5.33
C ALA A 141 -9.06 2.66 5.68
N ALA A 142 -8.85 3.13 6.91
CA ALA A 142 -9.21 4.49 7.28
C ALA A 142 -8.18 5.50 6.77
N ILE A 143 -6.89 5.16 6.80
CA ILE A 143 -5.79 6.12 6.60
C ILE A 143 -5.33 6.21 5.15
N ILE A 144 -5.34 5.11 4.40
CA ILE A 144 -4.92 5.09 3.00
C ILE A 144 -5.77 6.00 2.10
N PRO A 145 -7.11 6.03 2.21
CA PRO A 145 -7.90 6.96 1.41
C PRO A 145 -7.57 8.41 1.75
N LEU A 146 -7.20 8.74 2.99
CA LEU A 146 -6.74 10.08 3.36
C LEU A 146 -5.40 10.45 2.71
N TYR A 147 -4.49 9.48 2.53
CA TYR A 147 -3.30 9.70 1.70
C TYR A 147 -3.69 10.05 0.26
N TYR A 148 -4.62 9.30 -0.34
CA TYR A 148 -5.09 9.59 -1.70
C TYR A 148 -5.82 10.92 -1.81
N LEU A 149 -6.59 11.31 -0.79
CA LEU A 149 -7.18 12.64 -0.68
C LEU A 149 -6.09 13.72 -0.70
N ALA A 150 -5.07 13.59 0.17
CA ALA A 150 -3.94 14.51 0.20
C ALA A 150 -3.21 14.57 -1.15
N TYR A 151 -3.09 13.43 -1.83
CA TYR A 151 -2.57 13.34 -3.19
C TYR A 151 -3.44 14.09 -4.19
N MET A 152 -4.76 13.92 -4.16
CA MET A 152 -5.70 14.62 -5.05
C MET A 152 -5.59 16.13 -4.91
N VAL A 153 -5.54 16.63 -3.68
CA VAL A 153 -5.37 18.05 -3.37
C VAL A 153 -4.02 18.57 -3.90
N THR A 154 -2.95 17.81 -3.68
CA THR A 154 -1.58 18.18 -4.10
C THR A 154 -1.44 18.19 -5.63
N SER A 155 -2.08 17.24 -6.32
CA SER A 155 -1.93 17.02 -7.77
C SER A 155 -3.03 17.66 -8.62
N ARG A 156 -3.93 18.47 -8.02
CA ARG A 156 -5.11 19.01 -8.72
C ARG A 156 -4.82 19.92 -9.92
N SER A 157 -3.69 20.62 -9.92
CA SER A 157 -3.32 21.60 -10.95
C SER A 157 -2.54 20.93 -12.07
N ASP A 158 -2.76 21.34 -13.32
CA ASP A 158 -1.93 20.87 -14.46
C ASP A 158 -0.45 21.19 -14.27
N SER A 159 -0.16 22.32 -13.62
CA SER A 159 1.20 22.76 -13.31
C SER A 159 1.95 21.79 -12.40
N TYR A 160 1.25 20.92 -11.66
CA TYR A 160 1.86 19.86 -10.87
C TYR A 160 2.67 18.87 -11.74
N TYR A 161 2.26 18.69 -13.00
CA TYR A 161 2.84 17.71 -13.90
C TYR A 161 3.96 18.27 -14.78
N THR A 162 4.17 19.59 -14.76
CA THR A 162 5.15 20.24 -15.65
C THR A 162 6.58 20.18 -15.14
N SER A 163 6.79 19.92 -13.85
CA SER A 163 8.13 19.80 -13.25
C SER A 163 8.12 19.01 -11.94
N GLY A 164 9.32 18.67 -11.46
CA GLY A 164 9.55 18.10 -10.13
C GLY A 164 9.19 16.61 -9.99
N ARG A 165 9.00 15.88 -11.10
CA ARG A 165 8.83 14.41 -11.12
C ARG A 165 10.03 13.67 -10.54
N LYS A 166 11.24 14.21 -10.74
CA LYS A 166 12.51 13.53 -10.48
C LYS A 166 12.63 13.08 -9.02
N VAL A 167 13.19 11.89 -8.85
CA VAL A 167 13.71 11.38 -7.57
C VAL A 167 15.23 11.52 -7.59
N SER A 168 15.86 11.88 -6.47
CA SER A 168 17.33 11.95 -6.43
C SER A 168 17.94 10.59 -6.73
N LEU A 169 19.08 10.56 -7.40
CA LEU A 169 19.65 9.28 -7.86
C LEU A 169 20.08 8.37 -6.70
N ALA A 170 20.55 8.93 -5.60
CA ALA A 170 20.86 8.16 -4.39
C ALA A 170 19.61 7.46 -3.82
N HIS A 171 18.49 8.18 -3.66
CA HIS A 171 17.22 7.56 -3.26
C HIS A 171 16.73 6.54 -4.27
N ALA A 172 16.77 6.86 -5.57
CA ALA A 172 16.33 5.95 -6.63
C ALA A 172 17.08 4.62 -6.59
N ARG A 173 18.40 4.64 -6.34
CA ARG A 173 19.24 3.44 -6.18
C ARG A 173 18.94 2.67 -4.90
N GLY A 174 18.72 3.37 -3.79
CA GLY A 174 18.45 2.76 -2.48
C GLY A 174 17.03 2.22 -2.30
N LEU A 175 16.07 2.68 -3.10
CA LEU A 175 14.64 2.38 -2.92
C LEU A 175 14.33 0.89 -2.90
N LEU A 176 14.82 0.11 -3.88
CA LEU A 176 14.53 -1.33 -3.94
C LEU A 176 15.00 -2.07 -2.69
N PHE A 177 16.25 -1.80 -2.28
CA PHE A 177 16.81 -2.37 -1.06
C PHE A 177 16.00 -1.95 0.18
N SER A 178 15.67 -0.67 0.28
CA SER A 178 14.98 -0.11 1.44
C SER A 178 13.56 -0.67 1.60
N VAL A 179 12.80 -0.82 0.51
CA VAL A 179 11.44 -1.40 0.58
C VAL A 179 11.49 -2.92 0.80
N ALA A 180 12.48 -3.62 0.22
CA ALA A 180 12.62 -5.05 0.38
C ALA A 180 13.02 -5.43 1.81
N ILE A 181 14.04 -4.79 2.36
CA ILE A 181 14.54 -5.07 3.71
C ILE A 181 13.67 -4.40 4.78
N GLY A 182 13.22 -3.17 4.52
CA GLY A 182 12.42 -2.43 5.48
C GLY A 182 11.03 -3.02 5.66
N TYR A 183 10.39 -3.51 4.58
CA TYR A 183 9.00 -3.98 4.60
C TYR A 183 8.82 -5.46 4.26
N LEU A 184 9.26 -5.88 3.08
CA LEU A 184 8.93 -7.21 2.57
C LEU A 184 9.55 -8.34 3.42
N LEU A 185 10.83 -8.21 3.77
CA LEU A 185 11.55 -9.23 4.54
C LEU A 185 10.95 -9.45 5.94
N PRO A 186 10.71 -8.41 6.77
CA PRO A 186 10.01 -8.58 8.05
C PRO A 186 8.64 -9.21 7.86
N THR A 187 7.90 -8.83 6.82
CA THR A 187 6.57 -9.39 6.53
C THR A 187 6.66 -10.89 6.28
N LEU A 188 7.55 -11.34 5.40
CA LEU A 188 7.72 -12.76 5.10
C LEU A 188 8.26 -13.55 6.30
N ALA A 189 9.13 -12.95 7.11
CA ALA A 189 9.70 -13.59 8.29
C ALA A 189 8.61 -14.04 9.28
N MET A 190 7.54 -13.24 9.48
CA MET A 190 6.41 -13.60 10.35
C MET A 190 5.69 -14.89 9.94
N TYR A 191 5.73 -15.28 8.66
CA TYR A 191 4.99 -16.44 8.15
C TYR A 191 5.89 -17.66 7.92
N THR A 192 7.12 -17.62 8.42
CA THR A 192 8.08 -18.72 8.31
C THR A 192 7.55 -19.94 9.09
N PRO A 193 7.39 -21.10 8.44
CA PRO A 193 6.86 -22.29 9.11
C PRO A 193 7.84 -22.84 10.16
N GLY A 194 7.30 -23.47 11.21
CA GLY A 194 8.08 -24.20 12.22
C GLY A 194 8.76 -23.33 13.28
N LEU A 195 8.51 -22.01 13.30
CA LEU A 195 9.01 -21.14 14.36
C LEU A 195 8.20 -21.28 15.66
N SER A 196 8.85 -21.10 16.80
CA SER A 196 8.19 -21.13 18.11
C SER A 196 7.23 -19.95 18.29
N THR A 197 6.21 -20.09 19.15
CA THR A 197 5.28 -19.01 19.47
C THR A 197 5.98 -17.76 20.00
N SER A 198 7.01 -17.93 20.83
CA SER A 198 7.81 -16.81 21.35
C SER A 198 8.54 -16.06 20.23
N THR A 199 9.13 -16.81 19.29
CA THR A 199 9.79 -16.25 18.10
C THR A 199 8.81 -15.48 17.23
N LEU A 200 7.63 -16.04 16.97
CA LEU A 200 6.63 -15.39 16.13
C LEU A 200 6.07 -14.12 16.77
N GLN A 201 5.81 -14.12 18.09
CA GLN A 201 5.44 -12.91 18.81
C GLN A 201 6.50 -11.82 18.71
N PHE A 202 7.78 -12.19 18.76
CA PHE A 202 8.88 -11.25 18.55
C PHE A 202 8.94 -10.72 17.12
N LEU A 203 8.76 -11.58 16.11
CA LEU A 203 8.77 -11.17 14.70
C LEU A 203 7.59 -10.25 14.37
N VAL A 204 6.40 -10.50 14.92
CA VAL A 204 5.25 -9.60 14.78
C VAL A 204 5.55 -8.25 15.43
N PHE A 205 6.14 -8.23 16.63
CA PHE A 205 6.60 -6.99 17.26
C PHE A 205 7.58 -6.23 16.36
N LEU A 206 8.61 -6.92 15.86
CA LEU A 206 9.63 -6.32 15.00
C LEU A 206 9.03 -5.79 13.68
N TRP A 207 7.97 -6.43 13.21
CA TRP A 207 7.23 -6.01 12.03
C TRP A 207 6.35 -4.78 12.25
N GLN A 208 5.85 -4.52 13.46
CA GLN A 208 4.98 -3.35 13.71
C GLN A 208 5.52 -2.01 13.16
N PRO A 209 6.82 -1.66 13.36
CA PRO A 209 7.41 -0.44 12.78
C PRO A 209 7.96 -0.60 11.34
N SER A 210 7.81 -1.77 10.71
CA SER A 210 8.49 -2.18 9.46
C SER A 210 8.36 -1.16 8.31
N PRO A 211 7.19 -0.58 8.01
CA PRO A 211 7.12 0.45 6.98
C PRO A 211 7.95 1.72 7.30
N GLY A 212 8.21 1.99 8.58
CA GLY A 212 9.10 3.06 9.05
C GLY A 212 10.59 2.74 8.85
N PHE A 213 10.99 1.47 8.90
CA PHE A 213 12.36 1.05 8.58
C PHE A 213 12.75 1.41 7.15
N VAL A 214 11.79 1.43 6.22
CA VAL A 214 12.02 1.87 4.84
C VAL A 214 12.59 3.30 4.81
N ASN A 215 12.04 4.22 5.62
CA ASN A 215 12.50 5.61 5.67
C ASN A 215 13.92 5.72 6.25
N ILE A 216 14.24 4.94 7.28
CA ILE A 216 15.58 4.89 7.89
C ILE A 216 16.60 4.37 6.87
N LEU A 217 16.28 3.27 6.19
CA LEU A 217 17.14 2.67 5.18
C LEU A 217 17.31 3.57 3.94
N LEU A 218 16.27 4.32 3.56
CA LEU A 218 16.34 5.30 2.48
C LEU A 218 17.26 6.46 2.84
N PHE A 219 17.15 6.98 4.06
CA PHE A 219 18.04 8.02 4.56
C PHE A 219 19.49 7.52 4.56
N ALA A 220 19.76 6.33 5.11
CA ALA A 220 21.09 5.73 5.09
C ALA A 220 21.62 5.54 3.66
N SER A 221 20.79 5.03 2.75
CA SER A 221 21.13 4.86 1.34
C SER A 221 21.45 6.19 0.66
N SER A 222 20.78 7.27 1.04
CA SER A 222 21.02 8.61 0.47
C SER A 222 22.40 9.17 0.82
N VAL A 223 22.95 8.77 1.98
CA VAL A 223 24.27 9.16 2.47
C VAL A 223 25.36 8.28 1.85
N LEU A 224 25.10 6.98 1.72
CA LEU A 224 26.09 5.99 1.28
C LEU A 224 26.21 5.88 -0.25
N LEU A 225 25.15 6.17 -1.00
CA LEU A 225 25.13 5.99 -2.45
C LEU A 225 25.44 7.29 -3.18
N SER A 226 26.31 7.20 -4.18
CA SER A 226 26.63 8.33 -5.04
C SER A 226 25.39 8.91 -5.73
N SER A 227 25.31 10.24 -5.76
CA SER A 227 24.30 10.99 -6.52
C SER A 227 24.71 11.27 -7.97
N ALA A 228 25.92 10.86 -8.39
CA ALA A 228 26.43 11.13 -9.72
C ALA A 228 25.70 10.33 -10.81
N ALA A 229 25.20 11.05 -11.81
CA ALA A 229 24.60 10.50 -13.03
C ALA A 229 25.56 10.70 -14.21
N PRO A 230 25.59 9.78 -15.20
CA PRO A 230 26.27 10.03 -16.48
C PRO A 230 25.71 11.31 -17.14
N ARG A 231 26.59 12.14 -17.69
CA ARG A 231 26.21 13.43 -18.33
C ARG A 231 25.17 13.28 -19.45
N SER A 232 25.10 12.11 -20.10
CA SER A 232 24.17 11.82 -21.21
C SER A 232 22.80 11.27 -20.77
N ALA A 233 22.61 10.92 -19.49
CA ALA A 233 21.41 10.22 -19.05
C ALA A 233 20.21 11.18 -18.91
N LYS A 234 19.25 11.07 -19.83
CA LYS A 234 17.94 11.74 -19.72
C LYS A 234 17.08 10.96 -18.73
N SER A 235 16.81 11.54 -17.56
CA SER A 235 16.03 10.94 -16.46
C SER A 235 16.64 9.64 -15.88
N PRO A 236 17.84 9.72 -15.27
CA PRO A 236 18.58 8.56 -14.77
C PRO A 236 17.85 7.79 -13.65
N ASP A 237 16.90 8.43 -12.98
CA ASP A 237 16.08 7.87 -11.91
C ASP A 237 15.12 6.77 -12.41
N VAL A 238 14.51 6.96 -13.59
CA VAL A 238 13.40 6.13 -14.09
C VAL A 238 13.75 4.65 -14.19
N LYS A 239 14.99 4.32 -14.61
CA LYS A 239 15.44 2.91 -14.69
C LYS A 239 15.39 2.23 -13.32
N HIS A 240 15.79 2.95 -12.26
CA HIS A 240 15.79 2.41 -10.91
C HIS A 240 14.36 2.32 -10.35
N LEU A 241 13.53 3.35 -10.55
CA LEU A 241 12.12 3.32 -10.13
C LEU A 241 11.36 2.15 -10.77
N LYS A 242 11.58 1.91 -12.08
CA LYS A 242 10.99 0.77 -12.79
C LYS A 242 11.42 -0.60 -12.27
N ARG A 243 12.62 -0.73 -11.73
CA ARG A 243 13.05 -1.97 -11.06
C ARG A 243 12.27 -2.21 -9.78
N VAL A 244 12.01 -1.15 -9.01
CA VAL A 244 11.19 -1.22 -7.79
C VAL A 244 9.76 -1.66 -8.15
N TYR A 245 9.15 -1.01 -9.15
CA TYR A 245 7.81 -1.39 -9.60
C TYR A 245 7.75 -2.82 -10.16
N ALA A 246 8.76 -3.23 -10.93
CA ALA A 246 8.80 -4.60 -11.46
C ALA A 246 8.92 -5.64 -10.34
N ALA A 247 9.79 -5.40 -9.35
CA ALA A 247 9.91 -6.28 -8.19
C ALA A 247 8.60 -6.36 -7.40
N ALA A 248 7.96 -5.21 -7.13
CA ALA A 248 6.67 -5.16 -6.45
C ALA A 248 5.57 -5.91 -7.24
N ALA A 249 5.50 -5.72 -8.55
CA ALA A 249 4.54 -6.41 -9.40
C ALA A 249 4.74 -7.93 -9.39
N VAL A 250 5.97 -8.41 -9.50
CA VAL A 250 6.29 -9.86 -9.46
C VAL A 250 5.95 -10.46 -8.11
N VAL A 251 6.38 -9.85 -7.01
CA VAL A 251 6.10 -10.35 -5.65
C VAL A 251 4.60 -10.39 -5.38
N CYS A 252 3.87 -9.32 -5.71
CA CYS A 252 2.43 -9.26 -5.53
C CYS A 252 1.70 -10.29 -6.41
N ALA A 253 2.14 -10.48 -7.67
CA ALA A 253 1.52 -11.47 -8.56
C ALA A 253 1.73 -12.90 -8.07
N ILE A 254 2.95 -13.27 -7.64
CA ILE A 254 3.23 -14.61 -7.09
C ILE A 254 2.33 -14.87 -5.88
N ASN A 255 2.28 -13.93 -4.94
CA ASN A 255 1.42 -14.02 -3.76
C ASN A 255 -0.07 -14.12 -4.14
N HIS A 256 -0.53 -13.31 -5.10
CA HIS A 256 -1.91 -13.35 -5.56
C HIS A 256 -2.28 -14.72 -6.15
N PHE A 257 -1.51 -15.20 -7.11
CA PHE A 257 -1.76 -16.49 -7.76
C PHE A 257 -1.67 -17.65 -6.77
N ALA A 258 -0.72 -17.64 -5.84
CA ALA A 258 -0.62 -18.66 -4.81
C ALA A 258 -1.89 -18.69 -3.95
N THR A 259 -2.38 -17.53 -3.51
CA THR A 259 -3.64 -17.44 -2.76
C THR A 259 -4.83 -17.93 -3.56
N LEU A 260 -5.02 -17.45 -4.80
CA LEU A 260 -6.14 -17.87 -5.64
C LEU A 260 -6.09 -19.38 -5.94
N TYR A 261 -4.91 -19.93 -6.17
CA TYR A 261 -4.71 -21.36 -6.40
C TYR A 261 -5.15 -22.17 -5.17
N VAL A 262 -4.69 -21.79 -3.97
CA VAL A 262 -5.11 -22.46 -2.72
C VAL A 262 -6.62 -22.38 -2.57
N CYS A 263 -7.23 -21.21 -2.81
CA CYS A 263 -8.68 -21.06 -2.69
C CYS A 263 -9.48 -21.87 -3.73
N ALA A 264 -8.95 -22.03 -4.94
CA ALA A 264 -9.61 -22.76 -6.01
C ALA A 264 -9.48 -24.29 -5.90
N THR A 265 -8.45 -24.78 -5.23
CA THR A 265 -8.10 -26.21 -5.21
C THR A 265 -8.33 -26.90 -3.88
N SER A 266 -8.38 -26.14 -2.78
CA SER A 266 -8.64 -26.70 -1.46
C SER A 266 -10.12 -27.04 -1.26
N SER A 267 -10.40 -28.16 -0.60
CA SER A 267 -11.73 -28.52 -0.10
C SER A 267 -11.99 -28.01 1.32
N HIS A 268 -11.01 -27.39 1.98
CA HIS A 268 -11.14 -26.91 3.35
C HIS A 268 -12.00 -25.62 3.39
N PRO A 269 -13.09 -25.54 4.18
CA PRO A 269 -14.00 -24.39 4.18
C PRO A 269 -13.32 -23.04 4.48
N GLN A 270 -12.33 -23.02 5.38
CA GLN A 270 -11.55 -21.81 5.71
C GLN A 270 -10.67 -21.33 4.55
N LEU A 271 -10.39 -22.18 3.57
CA LEU A 271 -9.60 -21.82 2.40
C LEU A 271 -10.47 -21.41 1.22
N SER A 272 -11.80 -21.34 1.37
CA SER A 272 -12.68 -20.85 0.31
C SER A 272 -12.46 -19.36 -0.01
N PHE A 273 -12.82 -18.96 -1.24
CA PHE A 273 -12.77 -17.53 -1.63
C PHE A 273 -13.59 -16.63 -0.71
N GLU A 274 -14.77 -17.10 -0.30
CA GLU A 274 -15.66 -16.37 0.59
C GLU A 274 -15.01 -16.16 1.95
N TYR A 275 -14.53 -17.24 2.58
CA TYR A 275 -13.91 -17.14 3.90
C TYR A 275 -12.65 -16.27 3.89
N VAL A 276 -11.82 -16.36 2.85
CA VAL A 276 -10.57 -15.60 2.78
C VAL A 276 -10.80 -14.12 2.47
N PHE A 277 -11.77 -13.76 1.61
CA PHE A 277 -11.88 -12.40 1.11
C PHE A 277 -13.12 -11.62 1.55
N LEU A 278 -14.22 -12.26 1.93
CA LEU A 278 -15.49 -11.58 2.16
C LEU A 278 -15.75 -11.38 3.67
N PRO A 279 -15.88 -10.13 4.15
CA PRO A 279 -16.27 -9.85 5.53
C PRO A 279 -17.59 -10.52 5.88
N ASN A 280 -17.59 -11.37 6.91
CA ASN A 280 -18.77 -12.10 7.36
C ASN A 280 -19.17 -11.75 8.81
N ARG A 281 -20.33 -11.09 8.97
CA ARG A 281 -20.88 -10.69 10.27
C ARG A 281 -21.58 -11.83 11.02
N ASP A 282 -21.84 -12.96 10.40
CA ASP A 282 -22.38 -14.13 11.09
C ASP A 282 -21.28 -14.86 11.88
N LEU A 283 -20.00 -14.63 11.52
CA LEU A 283 -18.84 -15.29 12.12
C LEU A 283 -18.11 -14.42 13.14
N TRP A 284 -18.18 -13.09 13.02
CA TRP A 284 -17.31 -12.15 13.75
C TRP A 284 -17.43 -12.20 15.30
N MET A 285 -18.50 -12.80 15.86
CA MET A 285 -18.70 -12.95 17.30
C MET A 285 -18.35 -14.36 17.81
N GLN A 286 -17.97 -15.29 16.92
CA GLN A 286 -17.74 -16.68 17.30
C GLN A 286 -16.43 -16.87 18.07
N SER A 287 -15.45 -16.02 17.85
CA SER A 287 -14.17 -16.02 18.57
C SER A 287 -13.41 -14.73 18.32
N THR A 288 -12.39 -14.49 19.15
CA THR A 288 -11.43 -13.40 18.96
C THR A 288 -10.79 -13.45 17.57
N THR A 289 -10.38 -14.65 17.11
CA THR A 289 -9.78 -14.84 15.78
C THR A 289 -10.75 -14.50 14.66
N ALA A 290 -12.02 -14.93 14.76
CA ALA A 290 -13.03 -14.64 13.74
C ALA A 290 -13.38 -13.13 13.68
N GLY A 291 -13.46 -12.46 14.83
CA GLY A 291 -13.67 -11.01 14.88
C GLY A 291 -12.50 -10.23 14.28
N LEU A 292 -11.26 -10.62 14.58
CA LEU A 292 -10.07 -10.04 13.94
C LEU A 292 -10.06 -10.32 12.44
N HIS A 293 -10.46 -11.52 12.00
CA HIS A 293 -10.55 -11.85 10.59
C HIS A 293 -11.47 -10.89 9.83
N TYR A 294 -12.69 -10.67 10.34
CA TYR A 294 -13.61 -9.68 9.78
C TYR A 294 -12.94 -8.30 9.66
N ILE A 295 -12.27 -7.84 10.71
CA ILE A 295 -11.56 -6.55 10.72
C ILE A 295 -10.51 -6.49 9.60
N PHE A 296 -9.67 -7.53 9.44
CA PHE A 296 -8.66 -7.58 8.39
C PHE A 296 -9.23 -7.68 6.97
N GLN A 297 -10.38 -8.34 6.78
CA GLN A 297 -11.05 -8.39 5.48
C GLN A 297 -11.60 -7.02 5.10
N VAL A 298 -12.23 -6.31 6.04
CA VAL A 298 -12.67 -4.92 5.83
C VAL A 298 -11.46 -4.03 5.56
N ASP A 299 -10.36 -4.23 6.29
CA ASP A 299 -9.11 -3.49 6.09
C ASP A 299 -8.58 -3.66 4.65
N TRP A 300 -8.54 -4.91 4.19
CA TRP A 300 -8.09 -5.24 2.84
C TRP A 300 -8.91 -4.51 1.76
N TRP A 301 -10.24 -4.58 1.83
CA TRP A 301 -11.11 -3.92 0.85
C TRP A 301 -11.03 -2.40 0.92
N GLY A 302 -11.04 -1.84 2.12
CA GLY A 302 -10.96 -0.40 2.33
C GLY A 302 -9.58 0.18 1.97
N CYS A 303 -8.52 -0.62 1.99
CA CYS A 303 -7.22 -0.26 1.42
C CYS A 303 -7.27 -0.27 -0.12
N PHE A 304 -7.73 -1.37 -0.73
CA PHE A 304 -7.50 -1.61 -2.15
C PHE A 304 -8.57 -1.05 -3.09
N ILE A 305 -9.85 -0.94 -2.71
CA ILE A 305 -10.86 -0.29 -3.56
C ILE A 305 -10.47 1.18 -3.86
N PRO A 306 -10.09 2.00 -2.86
CA PRO A 306 -9.60 3.36 -3.11
C PRO A 306 -8.30 3.37 -3.92
N THR A 307 -7.46 2.36 -3.77
CA THR A 307 -6.23 2.20 -4.58
C THR A 307 -6.55 2.06 -6.07
N LEU A 308 -7.57 1.29 -6.43
CA LEU A 308 -8.03 1.13 -7.82
C LEU A 308 -8.50 2.46 -8.40
N LEU A 309 -9.30 3.22 -7.64
CA LEU A 309 -9.73 4.56 -8.06
C LEU A 309 -8.54 5.50 -8.23
N TRP A 310 -7.58 5.48 -7.31
CA TRP A 310 -6.37 6.29 -7.42
C TRP A 310 -5.57 5.98 -8.69
N ALA A 311 -5.40 4.70 -9.00
CA ALA A 311 -4.74 4.25 -10.23
C ALA A 311 -5.48 4.70 -11.48
N TRP A 312 -6.81 4.59 -11.50
CA TRP A 312 -7.62 5.06 -12.61
C TRP A 312 -7.52 6.59 -12.80
N VAL A 313 -7.56 7.38 -11.71
CA VAL A 313 -7.37 8.84 -11.77
C VAL A 313 -5.98 9.20 -12.31
N ALA A 314 -4.94 8.45 -11.93
CA ALA A 314 -3.60 8.67 -12.44
C ALA A 314 -3.50 8.43 -13.96
N VAL A 315 -4.22 7.43 -14.48
CA VAL A 315 -4.35 7.19 -15.93
C VAL A 315 -5.12 8.31 -16.60
N TYR A 316 -6.23 8.75 -16.01
CA TYR A 316 -7.02 9.88 -16.51
C TYR A 316 -6.19 11.16 -16.67
N ASP A 317 -5.39 11.51 -15.66
CA ASP A 317 -4.53 12.69 -15.73
C ASP A 317 -3.51 12.60 -16.86
N VAL A 318 -2.89 11.44 -17.05
CA VAL A 318 -1.95 11.24 -18.16
C VAL A 318 -2.63 11.47 -19.50
N HIS A 319 -3.85 10.94 -19.68
CA HIS A 319 -4.60 11.10 -20.93
C HIS A 319 -4.95 12.56 -21.19
N ARG A 320 -5.54 13.26 -20.22
CA ARG A 320 -5.91 14.67 -20.43
C ARG A 320 -4.68 15.53 -20.71
N LEU A 321 -3.54 15.25 -20.07
CA LEU A 321 -2.33 16.07 -20.22
C LEU A 321 -1.58 15.79 -21.52
N LEU A 322 -1.57 14.54 -22.00
CA LEU A 322 -0.90 14.18 -23.25
C LEU A 322 -1.80 14.36 -24.48
N LEU A 323 -3.09 14.04 -24.38
CA LEU A 323 -4.03 14.06 -25.51
C LEU A 323 -4.97 15.27 -25.52
N GLY A 324 -4.96 16.12 -24.48
CA GLY A 324 -5.83 17.29 -24.35
C GLY A 324 -7.25 16.97 -23.86
N SER A 325 -7.70 15.72 -24.01
CA SER A 325 -8.97 15.22 -23.48
C SER A 325 -8.88 13.71 -23.22
N ALA A 326 -9.87 13.15 -22.53
CA ALA A 326 -10.06 11.72 -22.43
C ALA A 326 -11.53 11.40 -22.73
N SER A 327 -11.77 10.66 -23.80
CA SER A 327 -13.14 10.25 -24.16
C SER A 327 -13.70 9.24 -23.15
N ALA A 328 -15.02 9.19 -22.98
CA ALA A 328 -15.67 8.24 -22.07
C ALA A 328 -15.29 6.78 -22.39
N ALA A 329 -15.26 6.41 -23.68
CA ALA A 329 -14.86 5.06 -24.11
C ALA A 329 -13.41 4.71 -23.69
N GLN A 330 -12.47 5.67 -23.79
CA GLN A 330 -11.10 5.45 -23.32
C GLN A 330 -11.05 5.29 -21.79
N LEU A 331 -11.82 6.08 -21.04
CA LEU A 331 -11.88 6.00 -19.59
C LEU A 331 -12.44 4.67 -19.09
N VAL A 332 -13.50 4.17 -19.74
CA VAL A 332 -14.07 2.84 -19.47
C VAL A 332 -13.03 1.76 -19.80
N LYS A 333 -12.36 1.85 -20.96
CA LYS A 333 -11.30 0.91 -21.33
C LYS A 333 -10.20 0.82 -20.26
N TRP A 334 -9.77 1.94 -19.70
CA TRP A 334 -8.76 1.93 -18.64
C TRP A 334 -9.28 1.47 -17.29
N ALA A 335 -10.57 1.69 -16.99
CA ALA A 335 -11.20 1.07 -15.81
C ALA A 335 -11.18 -0.45 -15.92
N VAL A 336 -11.58 -1.00 -17.08
CA VAL A 336 -11.50 -2.43 -17.37
C VAL A 336 -10.07 -2.93 -17.30
N TYR A 337 -9.08 -2.17 -17.79
CA TYR A 337 -7.68 -2.55 -17.71
C TYR A 337 -7.14 -2.57 -16.26
N VAL A 338 -7.51 -1.60 -15.43
CA VAL A 338 -7.15 -1.56 -14.00
C VAL A 338 -7.76 -2.76 -13.25
N VAL A 339 -9.04 -3.06 -13.50
CA VAL A 339 -9.70 -4.24 -12.93
C VAL A 339 -9.05 -5.52 -13.43
N GLY A 340 -8.78 -5.64 -14.73
CA GLY A 340 -8.11 -6.81 -15.33
C GLY A 340 -6.70 -7.03 -14.76
N LEU A 341 -5.92 -5.96 -14.57
CA LEU A 341 -4.63 -6.05 -13.89
C LEU A 341 -4.76 -6.46 -12.43
N THR A 342 -5.82 -6.02 -11.74
CA THR A 342 -6.08 -6.40 -10.35
C THR A 342 -6.36 -7.89 -10.25
N VAL A 343 -7.18 -8.44 -11.15
CA VAL A 343 -7.45 -9.88 -11.24
C VAL A 343 -6.19 -10.68 -11.61
N ALA A 344 -5.35 -10.13 -12.49
CA ALA A 344 -4.16 -10.84 -12.97
C ALA A 344 -2.98 -10.78 -12.00
N LEU A 345 -2.80 -9.70 -11.24
CA LEU A 345 -1.56 -9.45 -10.47
C LEU A 345 -1.81 -9.17 -8.98
N GLY A 346 -3.07 -9.14 -8.56
CA GLY A 346 -3.50 -8.57 -7.29
C GLY A 346 -3.48 -7.03 -7.31
N PRO A 347 -4.12 -6.38 -6.34
CA PRO A 347 -4.22 -4.91 -6.31
C PRO A 347 -2.86 -4.22 -6.11
N GLY A 348 -1.94 -4.82 -5.36
CA GLY A 348 -0.58 -4.30 -5.20
C GLY A 348 0.24 -4.36 -6.49
N GLY A 349 0.10 -5.48 -7.22
CA GLY A 349 0.77 -5.67 -8.50
C GLY A 349 0.22 -4.76 -9.59
N MET A 350 -1.11 -4.62 -9.67
CA MET A 350 -1.78 -3.64 -10.52
C MET A 350 -1.24 -2.23 -10.29
N LEU A 351 -1.17 -1.81 -9.02
CA LEU A 351 -0.72 -0.48 -8.66
C LEU A 351 0.71 -0.24 -9.16
N ALA A 352 1.61 -1.19 -8.94
CA ALA A 352 2.99 -1.12 -9.40
C ALA A 352 3.10 -1.02 -10.93
N VAL A 353 2.29 -1.79 -11.68
CA VAL A 353 2.27 -1.75 -13.15
C VAL A 353 1.78 -0.40 -13.66
N VAL A 354 0.67 0.13 -13.11
CA VAL A 354 0.13 1.45 -13.50
C VAL A 354 1.15 2.55 -13.21
N TRP A 355 1.84 2.50 -12.07
CA TRP A 355 2.87 3.49 -11.74
C TRP A 355 4.12 3.38 -12.63
N SER A 356 4.55 2.16 -12.96
CA SER A 356 5.65 1.93 -13.91
C SER A 356 5.35 2.50 -15.30
N TRP A 357 4.13 2.29 -15.80
CA TRP A 357 3.65 2.89 -17.04
C TRP A 357 3.62 4.43 -16.95
N ARG A 358 3.16 4.95 -15.81
CA ARG A 358 3.06 6.39 -15.56
C ARG A 358 4.42 7.10 -15.59
N GLU A 359 5.52 6.48 -15.16
CA GLU A 359 6.85 7.13 -15.18
C GLU A 359 7.24 7.63 -16.57
N ASP A 360 7.08 6.79 -17.61
CA ASP A 360 7.41 7.19 -18.98
C ASP A 360 6.55 8.37 -19.43
N ARG A 361 5.28 8.39 -19.01
CA ARG A 361 4.31 9.42 -19.39
C ARG A 361 4.58 10.74 -18.67
N LEU A 362 5.01 10.69 -17.41
CA LEU A 362 5.46 11.89 -16.70
C LEU A 362 6.70 12.50 -17.35
N VAL A 363 7.66 11.67 -17.81
CA VAL A 363 8.82 12.16 -18.57
C VAL A 363 8.38 12.85 -19.87
N MET A 364 7.43 12.25 -20.60
CA MET A 364 6.85 12.86 -21.80
C MET A 364 6.18 14.21 -21.50
N ILE A 365 5.38 14.29 -20.44
CA ILE A 365 4.67 15.51 -20.04
C ILE A 365 5.65 16.64 -19.69
N GLU A 366 6.67 16.37 -18.87
CA GLU A 366 7.72 17.34 -18.50
C GLU A 366 8.56 17.76 -19.72
N SER A 367 8.75 16.87 -20.70
CA SER A 367 9.47 17.17 -21.95
C SER A 367 8.61 17.95 -22.96
N GLY A 368 7.37 18.30 -22.61
CA GLY A 368 6.48 19.07 -23.48
C GLY A 368 5.82 18.27 -24.61
N VAL A 369 5.92 16.93 -24.60
CA VAL A 369 5.27 16.06 -25.60
C VAL A 369 3.74 16.15 -25.47
N ARG A 370 3.03 16.21 -26.59
CA ARG A 370 1.56 16.26 -26.69
C ARG A 370 1.08 15.48 -27.92
N GLY A 371 -0.20 15.12 -27.96
CA GLY A 371 -0.86 14.43 -29.06
C GLY A 371 -0.63 12.92 -29.14
N THR A 372 0.13 12.33 -28.23
CA THR A 372 0.43 10.88 -28.27
C THR A 372 0.68 10.28 -26.89
N LEU A 373 0.32 9.01 -26.74
CA LEU A 373 0.71 8.14 -25.62
C LEU A 373 1.91 7.26 -25.98
N GLN A 374 2.33 7.22 -27.23
CA GLN A 374 3.48 6.41 -27.63
C GLN A 374 4.76 7.07 -27.15
N LYS A 375 5.61 6.27 -26.51
CA LYS A 375 6.95 6.72 -26.13
C LYS A 375 7.70 7.07 -27.43
N PRO A 376 8.40 8.21 -27.51
CA PRO A 376 9.29 8.48 -28.64
C PRO A 376 10.24 7.29 -28.77
N LYS A 377 10.36 6.72 -29.97
CA LYS A 377 11.46 5.80 -30.26
C LYS A 377 12.72 6.58 -29.92
N THR A 378 13.49 6.10 -28.95
CA THR A 378 14.78 6.71 -28.59
C THR A 378 15.61 6.76 -29.87
N ALA A 379 15.86 7.98 -30.36
CA ALA A 379 16.87 8.24 -31.39
C ALA A 379 18.27 8.01 -30.81
#